data_AF-A0A9X4Y927-F1
#
_entry.id   AF-A0A9X4Y927-F1
#
_cell.length_a   1.000
_cell.length_b   1.000
_cell.length_c   1.000
_cell.angle_alpha   90.00
_cell.angle_beta   90.00
_cell.angle_gamma   90.00
#
_symmetry.space_group_name_H-M   'P 1'
#
loop_
_entity.id
_entity.type
_entity.pdbx_description
1 polymer ?
#
loop_
_entity_poly.entity_id
_entity_poly.type
_entity_poly.pdbx_seq_one_letter_code
_entity_poly.pdbx_strand_id
1 'polypeptide(L)'
;MSFAFGIGIGTRNQKHEWLEVYYQQPIHDPDSTLVGIVRDNIEGLGEGNAAADADANQLQTLADRLEEAGYADLGALADQASESSLPVVVTLLDTDAEASSTPEVYLKLHLLSHRLVKPHGVNLKGIFPLLPNLAWTNEGAIDLEELPQRQLQARAAGRVLEVKAVDKFPPMTDYVVPKGVRIADTARVRLGAYVGEGTTVMHEGFINFNAGTEGKSMIEGRISAGVVVGQGSDLGGGSSTMGTLSGGGNIIISLGENCLLGANAGIGIPLGDRCTVEAGLYVTAGTKVQVLDDSGEHVQTVKARDLAGQADLLFRRNSETGAVECRTNKTAITLNEELHANN
;
A
#
# COMPACT_ATOMS: atom_id res chain seq x y z
N MET A 1 -6.91 -18.20 17.89
CA MET A 1 -6.68 -16.80 17.48
C MET A 1 -6.77 -16.79 15.97
N SER A 2 -7.55 -15.87 15.43
CA SER A 2 -7.66 -15.67 13.98
C SER A 2 -6.94 -14.37 13.63
N PHE A 3 -6.37 -14.31 12.44
CA PHE A 3 -5.56 -13.20 11.94
C PHE A 3 -6.42 -11.99 11.53
N ALA A 4 -7.52 -12.19 10.82
CA ALA A 4 -8.35 -11.09 10.37
C ALA A 4 -9.81 -11.48 10.14
N PHE A 5 -10.69 -10.49 10.24
CA PHE A 5 -12.13 -10.64 10.00
C PHE A 5 -12.68 -9.42 9.25
N GLY A 6 -13.69 -9.62 8.41
CA GLY A 6 -14.46 -8.53 7.82
C GLY A 6 -15.81 -8.98 7.26
N ILE A 7 -16.81 -8.12 7.41
CA ILE A 7 -18.10 -8.19 6.70
C ILE A 7 -17.96 -7.28 5.47
N GLY A 8 -18.06 -7.89 4.29
CA GLY A 8 -17.80 -7.24 3.02
C GLY A 8 -19.02 -7.18 2.13
N ILE A 9 -19.27 -6.03 1.52
CA ILE A 9 -20.27 -5.87 0.44
C ILE A 9 -19.49 -5.68 -0.85
N GLY A 10 -19.84 -6.36 -1.92
CA GLY A 10 -19.06 -6.24 -3.16
C GLY A 10 -19.87 -6.52 -4.42
N THR A 11 -19.16 -6.68 -5.53
CA THR A 11 -19.77 -6.90 -6.84
C THR A 11 -19.25 -8.17 -7.50
N ARG A 12 -20.13 -8.77 -8.31
CA ARG A 12 -19.83 -9.95 -9.12
C ARG A 12 -20.17 -9.69 -10.59
N ASN A 13 -19.45 -10.35 -11.49
CA ASN A 13 -19.84 -10.41 -12.89
C ASN A 13 -21.00 -11.40 -13.11
N GLN A 14 -21.46 -11.52 -14.36
CA GLN A 14 -22.51 -12.46 -14.78
C GLN A 14 -22.10 -13.94 -14.64
N LYS A 15 -20.80 -14.23 -14.45
CA LYS A 15 -20.28 -15.56 -14.14
C LYS A 15 -20.22 -15.84 -12.63
N HIS A 16 -20.73 -14.93 -11.81
CA HIS A 16 -20.69 -14.96 -10.35
C HIS A 16 -19.28 -14.90 -9.74
N GLU A 17 -18.30 -14.40 -10.49
CA GLU A 17 -16.94 -14.18 -10.01
C GLU A 17 -16.85 -12.84 -9.28
N TRP A 18 -16.21 -12.82 -8.11
CA TRP A 18 -15.96 -11.60 -7.34
C TRP A 18 -15.04 -10.64 -8.11
N LEU A 19 -15.48 -9.39 -8.25
CA LEU A 19 -14.69 -8.31 -8.86
C LEU A 19 -13.98 -7.50 -7.78
N GLU A 20 -14.75 -7.05 -6.79
CA GLU A 20 -14.24 -6.30 -5.64
C GLU A 20 -15.07 -6.57 -4.38
N VAL A 21 -14.50 -6.21 -3.22
CA VAL A 21 -15.19 -6.26 -1.94
C VAL A 21 -14.81 -5.03 -1.10
N TYR A 22 -15.81 -4.34 -0.60
CA TYR A 22 -15.72 -3.24 0.35
C TYR A 22 -15.88 -3.72 1.79
N TYR A 23 -14.84 -3.52 2.63
CA TYR A 23 -14.90 -3.81 4.06
C TYR A 23 -14.88 -2.49 4.85
N GLN A 24 -16.02 -2.06 5.39
CA GLN A 24 -16.12 -0.81 6.15
C GLN A 24 -15.30 -0.82 7.44
N GLN A 25 -15.30 -1.95 8.15
CA GLN A 25 -14.67 -2.13 9.46
C GLN A 25 -13.92 -3.47 9.50
N PRO A 26 -12.80 -3.60 8.76
CA PRO A 26 -11.96 -4.78 8.86
C PRO A 26 -11.31 -4.84 10.25
N ILE A 27 -11.09 -6.04 10.76
CA ILE A 27 -10.48 -6.28 12.07
C ILE A 27 -9.22 -7.10 11.90
N HIS A 28 -8.14 -6.63 12.51
CA HIS A 28 -6.90 -7.38 12.69
C HIS A 28 -6.90 -8.00 14.10
N ASP A 29 -6.48 -9.25 14.22
CA ASP A 29 -6.47 -10.04 15.46
C ASP A 29 -7.82 -10.07 16.21
N PRO A 30 -8.94 -10.48 15.57
CA PRO A 30 -10.21 -10.63 16.28
C PRO A 30 -10.11 -11.60 17.45
N ASP A 31 -10.75 -11.26 18.57
CA ASP A 31 -10.77 -12.11 19.76
C ASP A 31 -11.60 -13.39 19.55
N SER A 32 -11.40 -14.39 20.42
CA SER A 32 -12.05 -15.70 20.28
C SER A 32 -13.57 -15.67 20.42
N THR A 33 -14.13 -14.70 21.15
CA THR A 33 -15.57 -14.55 21.33
C THR A 33 -16.21 -14.12 20.02
N LEU A 34 -15.64 -13.09 19.37
CA LEU A 34 -16.07 -12.66 18.04
C LEU A 34 -15.97 -13.79 17.01
N VAL A 35 -14.84 -14.50 16.98
CA VAL A 35 -14.62 -15.63 16.06
C VAL A 35 -15.67 -16.72 16.25
N GLY A 36 -16.00 -17.06 17.50
CA GLY A 36 -17.04 -18.04 17.83
C GLY A 36 -18.41 -17.62 17.30
N ILE A 37 -18.82 -16.38 17.60
CA ILE A 37 -20.10 -15.82 17.12
C ILE A 37 -20.19 -15.87 15.59
N VAL A 38 -19.12 -15.48 14.90
CA VAL A 38 -19.11 -15.47 13.43
C VAL A 38 -19.26 -16.88 12.86
N ARG A 39 -18.50 -17.86 13.38
CA ARG A 39 -18.58 -19.26 12.92
C ARG A 39 -19.90 -19.93 13.21
N ASP A 40 -20.53 -19.60 14.34
CA ASP A 40 -21.81 -20.18 14.74
C ASP A 40 -22.99 -19.66 13.90
N ASN A 41 -22.84 -18.49 13.24
CA ASN A 41 -23.94 -17.82 12.54
C ASN A 41 -23.74 -17.70 11.03
N ILE A 42 -22.53 -17.91 10.50
CA ILE A 42 -22.25 -17.89 9.06
C ILE A 42 -21.84 -19.28 8.57
N GLU A 43 -22.66 -19.85 7.70
CA GLU A 43 -22.38 -21.14 7.07
C GLU A 43 -21.17 -21.04 6.12
N GLY A 44 -20.34 -22.08 6.08
CA GLY A 44 -19.16 -22.13 5.21
C GLY A 44 -17.88 -21.56 5.83
N LEU A 45 -17.94 -20.99 7.04
CA LEU A 45 -16.75 -20.57 7.79
C LEU A 45 -16.26 -21.70 8.73
N GLY A 46 -15.38 -22.55 8.20
CA GLY A 46 -14.72 -23.60 8.98
C GLY A 46 -13.43 -23.15 9.68
N GLU A 47 -12.58 -24.13 10.00
CA GLU A 47 -11.19 -23.89 10.36
C GLU A 47 -10.38 -23.44 9.12
N GLY A 48 -9.43 -22.54 9.32
CA GLY A 48 -8.58 -21.98 8.27
C GLY A 48 -9.07 -20.64 7.71
N ASN A 49 -8.50 -20.24 6.58
CA ASN A 49 -8.88 -19.02 5.88
C ASN A 49 -10.10 -19.31 4.99
N ALA A 50 -11.18 -18.55 5.17
CA ALA A 50 -12.41 -18.73 4.42
C ALA A 50 -13.09 -17.39 4.13
N ALA A 51 -13.77 -17.33 2.98
CA ALA A 51 -14.68 -16.27 2.60
C ALA A 51 -16.00 -16.94 2.18
N ALA A 52 -17.08 -16.65 2.90
CA ALA A 52 -18.38 -17.28 2.70
C ALA A 52 -19.44 -16.23 2.35
N ASP A 53 -20.30 -16.57 1.39
CA ASP A 53 -21.48 -15.76 1.12
C ASP A 53 -22.41 -15.79 2.33
N ALA A 54 -22.97 -14.64 2.69
CA ALA A 54 -23.91 -14.53 3.79
C ALA A 54 -25.25 -13.98 3.27
N ASP A 55 -26.33 -14.67 3.59
CA ASP A 55 -27.68 -14.19 3.28
C ASP A 55 -28.22 -13.23 4.35
N ALA A 56 -29.34 -12.57 4.04
CA ALA A 56 -29.95 -11.59 4.93
C ALA A 56 -30.35 -12.17 6.30
N ASN A 57 -30.78 -13.43 6.37
CA ASN A 57 -31.19 -14.05 7.64
C ASN A 57 -29.97 -14.35 8.52
N GLN A 58 -28.89 -14.85 7.92
CA GLN A 58 -27.62 -15.08 8.59
C GLN A 58 -27.04 -13.75 9.13
N LEU A 59 -27.09 -12.69 8.32
CA LEU A 59 -26.61 -11.36 8.69
C LEU A 59 -27.44 -10.73 9.81
N GLN A 60 -28.78 -10.84 9.77
CA GLN A 60 -29.64 -10.35 10.84
C GLN A 60 -29.38 -11.10 12.16
N THR A 61 -29.25 -12.43 12.08
CA THR A 61 -28.94 -13.24 13.26
C THR A 61 -27.56 -12.88 13.80
N LEU A 62 -26.57 -12.71 12.92
CA LEU A 62 -25.23 -12.28 13.29
C LEU A 62 -25.26 -10.90 13.96
N ALA A 63 -26.05 -9.95 13.44
CA ALA A 63 -26.20 -8.61 14.00
C ALA A 63 -26.68 -8.66 15.46
N ASP A 64 -27.77 -9.40 15.71
CA ASP A 64 -28.33 -9.58 17.05
C ASP A 64 -27.29 -10.19 18.01
N ARG A 65 -26.57 -11.22 17.57
CA ARG A 65 -25.55 -11.90 18.39
C ARG A 65 -24.34 -11.01 18.68
N LEU A 66 -23.92 -10.20 17.72
CA LEU A 66 -22.84 -9.24 17.91
C LEU A 66 -23.25 -8.15 18.90
N GLU A 67 -24.47 -7.63 18.81
CA GLU A 67 -24.99 -6.65 19.77
C GLU A 67 -25.09 -7.23 21.19
N GLU A 68 -25.67 -8.44 21.34
CA GLU A 68 -25.76 -9.16 22.62
C GLU A 68 -24.38 -9.37 23.28
N ALA A 69 -23.34 -9.58 22.46
CA ALA A 69 -21.97 -9.77 22.91
C ALA A 69 -21.16 -8.47 23.09
N GLY A 70 -21.77 -7.30 22.84
CA GLY A 70 -21.15 -5.99 23.05
C GLY A 70 -20.37 -5.44 21.85
N TYR A 71 -20.46 -6.06 20.68
CA TYR A 71 -19.87 -5.58 19.42
C TYR A 71 -20.85 -4.69 18.64
N ALA A 72 -21.40 -3.66 19.29
CA ALA A 72 -22.51 -2.86 18.74
C ALA A 72 -22.25 -2.30 17.33
N ASP A 73 -21.05 -1.76 17.06
CA ASP A 73 -20.71 -1.21 15.74
C ASP A 73 -20.69 -2.30 14.64
N LEU A 74 -20.20 -3.50 14.97
CA LEU A 74 -20.21 -4.63 14.03
C LEU A 74 -21.61 -5.20 13.85
N GLY A 75 -22.42 -5.20 14.91
CA GLY A 75 -23.83 -5.57 14.85
C GLY A 75 -24.61 -4.66 13.90
N ALA A 76 -24.45 -3.34 14.05
CA ALA A 76 -25.04 -2.35 13.15
C ALA A 76 -24.54 -2.50 11.69
N LEU A 77 -23.27 -2.84 11.49
CA LEU A 77 -22.73 -3.13 10.16
C LEU A 77 -23.37 -4.39 9.54
N ALA A 78 -23.51 -5.47 10.31
CA ALA A 78 -24.15 -6.70 9.87
C ALA A 78 -25.64 -6.48 9.53
N ASP A 79 -26.34 -5.71 10.35
CA ASP A 79 -27.74 -5.30 10.14
C ASP A 79 -27.88 -4.54 8.83
N GLN A 80 -27.06 -3.50 8.61
CA GLN A 80 -27.06 -2.76 7.36
C GLN A 80 -26.70 -3.64 6.15
N ALA A 81 -25.76 -4.58 6.32
CA ALA A 81 -25.38 -5.50 5.24
C ALA A 81 -26.53 -6.46 4.88
N SER A 82 -27.40 -6.82 5.83
CA SER A 82 -28.57 -7.67 5.57
C SER A 82 -29.58 -7.05 4.59
N GLU A 83 -29.63 -5.71 4.52
CA GLU A 83 -30.48 -4.95 3.61
C GLU A 83 -29.85 -4.71 2.23
N SER A 84 -28.61 -5.16 2.01
CA SER A 84 -27.87 -4.93 0.77
C SER A 84 -28.55 -5.59 -0.44
N SER A 85 -28.68 -4.85 -1.54
CA SER A 85 -29.04 -5.42 -2.85
C SER A 85 -27.85 -6.04 -3.59
N LEU A 86 -26.63 -5.84 -3.07
CA LEU A 86 -25.38 -6.41 -3.55
C LEU A 86 -24.99 -7.64 -2.72
N PRO A 87 -24.23 -8.60 -3.28
CA PRO A 87 -23.79 -9.78 -2.53
C PRO A 87 -22.91 -9.39 -1.35
N VAL A 88 -23.13 -10.07 -0.23
CA VAL A 88 -22.37 -9.92 1.01
C VAL A 88 -21.51 -11.16 1.23
N VAL A 89 -20.26 -10.93 1.62
CA VAL A 89 -19.30 -11.97 1.99
C VAL A 89 -18.79 -11.71 3.39
N VAL A 90 -18.72 -12.75 4.21
CA VAL A 90 -18.02 -12.70 5.49
C VAL A 90 -16.71 -13.45 5.32
N THR A 91 -15.61 -12.73 5.58
CA THR A 91 -14.26 -13.27 5.42
C THR A 91 -13.61 -13.40 6.79
N LEU A 92 -13.17 -14.61 7.13
CA LEU A 92 -12.47 -14.94 8.36
C LEU A 92 -11.16 -15.64 8.01
N LEU A 93 -10.04 -15.06 8.41
CA LEU A 93 -8.71 -15.58 8.17
C LEU A 93 -8.12 -16.05 9.49
N ASP A 94 -7.91 -17.35 9.67
CA ASP A 94 -7.22 -17.86 10.86
C ASP A 94 -5.73 -17.50 10.87
N THR A 95 -5.11 -17.40 9.69
CA THR A 95 -3.67 -17.17 9.54
C THR A 95 -3.36 -16.18 8.43
N ASP A 96 -2.17 -15.56 8.48
CA ASP A 96 -1.63 -14.75 7.38
C ASP A 96 -0.94 -15.61 6.30
N ALA A 97 -1.67 -16.59 5.76
CA ALA A 97 -1.20 -17.48 4.69
C ALA A 97 -1.25 -16.81 3.30
N GLU A 98 -0.76 -17.51 2.27
CA GLU A 98 -0.95 -17.06 0.88
C GLU A 98 -2.46 -17.00 0.57
N ALA A 99 -2.91 -15.88 -0.01
CA ALA A 99 -4.33 -15.69 -0.25
C ALA A 99 -4.86 -16.71 -1.26
N SER A 100 -6.13 -17.09 -1.11
CA SER A 100 -6.78 -18.13 -1.92
C SER A 100 -8.00 -17.61 -2.70
N SER A 101 -8.48 -16.40 -2.40
CA SER A 101 -9.69 -15.83 -3.00
C SER A 101 -9.61 -14.31 -3.16
N THR A 102 -10.43 -13.74 -4.04
CA THR A 102 -10.56 -12.28 -4.22
C THR A 102 -10.98 -11.58 -2.91
N PRO A 103 -12.02 -12.03 -2.18
CA PRO A 103 -12.40 -11.39 -0.91
C PRO A 103 -11.28 -11.35 0.13
N GLU A 104 -10.47 -12.40 0.22
CA GLU A 104 -9.31 -12.46 1.11
C GLU A 104 -8.25 -11.42 0.73
N VAL A 105 -7.93 -11.29 -0.56
CA VAL A 105 -6.97 -10.26 -1.02
C VAL A 105 -7.48 -8.86 -0.68
N TYR A 106 -8.75 -8.56 -0.95
CA TYR A 106 -9.32 -7.25 -0.61
C TYR A 106 -9.27 -7.00 0.90
N LEU A 107 -9.54 -8.00 1.75
CA LEU A 107 -9.43 -7.84 3.20
C LEU A 107 -8.00 -7.46 3.60
N LYS A 108 -6.99 -8.18 3.09
CA LYS A 108 -5.58 -7.86 3.39
C LYS A 108 -5.16 -6.45 2.92
N LEU A 109 -5.62 -6.01 1.75
CA LEU A 109 -5.36 -4.65 1.28
C LEU A 109 -6.07 -3.60 2.13
N HIS A 110 -7.29 -3.88 2.62
CA HIS A 110 -7.97 -3.01 3.57
C HIS A 110 -7.21 -2.91 4.89
N LEU A 111 -6.69 -4.02 5.43
CA LEU A 111 -5.91 -3.97 6.68
C LEU A 111 -4.70 -3.01 6.57
N LEU A 112 -4.04 -2.97 5.41
CA LEU A 112 -2.97 -2.01 5.11
C LEU A 112 -3.50 -0.56 5.05
N SER A 113 -4.54 -0.30 4.27
CA SER A 113 -5.04 1.06 4.04
C SER A 113 -5.81 1.65 5.22
N HIS A 114 -6.39 0.81 6.08
CA HIS A 114 -6.92 1.20 7.40
C HIS A 114 -5.81 1.43 8.44
N ARG A 115 -4.55 1.17 8.09
CA ARG A 115 -3.37 1.21 8.96
C ARG A 115 -3.38 0.22 10.12
N LEU A 116 -4.15 -0.87 10.02
CA LEU A 116 -4.18 -1.93 11.02
C LEU A 116 -2.90 -2.77 10.99
N VAL A 117 -2.27 -2.85 9.81
CA VAL A 117 -0.96 -3.47 9.61
C VAL A 117 -0.11 -2.55 8.74
N LYS A 118 1.20 -2.54 8.99
CA LYS A 118 2.17 -1.79 8.19
C LYS A 118 2.52 -2.54 6.90
N PRO A 119 3.10 -1.88 5.89
CA PRO A 119 3.73 -2.56 4.76
C PRO A 119 4.67 -3.68 5.23
N HIS A 120 4.66 -4.80 4.52
CA HIS A 120 5.34 -6.07 4.86
C HIS A 120 4.80 -6.78 6.11
N GLY A 121 3.76 -6.25 6.76
CA GLY A 121 3.08 -6.88 7.90
C GLY A 121 2.02 -7.90 7.50
N VAL A 122 1.77 -8.10 6.20
CA VAL A 122 0.81 -9.08 5.67
C VAL A 122 1.35 -9.82 4.46
N ASN A 123 1.00 -11.10 4.34
CA ASN A 123 1.43 -11.95 3.23
C ASN A 123 0.59 -11.66 1.97
N LEU A 124 1.22 -11.00 1.01
CA LEU A 124 0.66 -10.66 -0.30
C LEU A 124 1.32 -11.42 -1.46
N LYS A 125 1.95 -12.55 -1.16
CA LYS A 125 2.44 -13.44 -2.22
C LYS A 125 1.25 -13.96 -3.04
N GLY A 126 1.40 -14.07 -4.35
CA GLY A 126 0.40 -14.71 -5.21
C GLY A 126 -0.91 -13.94 -5.42
N ILE A 127 -1.02 -12.66 -5.01
CA ILE A 127 -2.31 -11.94 -5.08
C ILE A 127 -2.74 -11.54 -6.51
N PHE A 128 -1.81 -11.40 -7.46
CA PHE A 128 -2.11 -10.85 -8.78
C PHE A 128 -3.09 -11.70 -9.63
N PRO A 129 -3.00 -13.05 -9.64
CA PRO A 129 -4.01 -13.90 -10.26
C PRO A 129 -5.40 -13.79 -9.62
N LEU A 130 -5.50 -13.45 -8.34
CA LEU A 130 -6.76 -13.34 -7.59
C LEU A 130 -7.45 -11.98 -7.76
N LEU A 131 -6.74 -10.97 -8.29
CA LEU A 131 -7.32 -9.67 -8.61
C LEU A 131 -7.66 -9.62 -10.10
N PRO A 132 -8.94 -9.67 -10.51
CA PRO A 132 -9.30 -9.52 -11.91
C PRO A 132 -8.91 -8.13 -12.44
N ASN A 133 -8.63 -8.02 -13.73
CA ASN A 133 -8.41 -6.72 -14.36
C ASN A 133 -9.78 -6.11 -14.70
N LEU A 134 -10.11 -4.96 -14.13
CA LEU A 134 -11.47 -4.41 -14.16
C LEU A 134 -11.52 -3.02 -14.75
N ALA A 135 -12.68 -2.61 -15.25
CA ALA A 135 -12.99 -1.22 -15.49
C ALA A 135 -13.59 -0.59 -14.22
N TRP A 136 -12.87 0.38 -13.66
CA TRP A 136 -13.32 1.18 -12.52
C TRP A 136 -14.11 2.37 -13.05
N THR A 137 -15.42 2.37 -12.84
CA THR A 137 -16.33 3.35 -13.44
C THR A 137 -17.01 4.24 -12.41
N ASN A 138 -17.74 5.27 -12.87
CA ASN A 138 -18.62 6.04 -12.00
C ASN A 138 -19.86 5.25 -11.50
N GLU A 139 -20.08 4.02 -11.98
CA GLU A 139 -21.14 3.11 -11.52
C GLU A 139 -20.57 1.89 -10.76
N GLY A 140 -19.30 1.94 -10.34
CA GLY A 140 -18.61 0.84 -9.66
C GLY A 140 -17.73 0.00 -10.60
N ALA A 141 -17.28 -1.16 -10.10
CA ALA A 141 -16.47 -2.11 -10.86
C ALA A 141 -17.30 -2.81 -11.93
N ILE A 142 -16.74 -2.93 -13.13
CA ILE A 142 -17.36 -3.63 -14.27
C ILE A 142 -16.33 -4.56 -14.89
N ASP A 143 -16.74 -5.81 -15.12
CA ASP A 143 -15.97 -6.78 -15.88
C ASP A 143 -15.71 -6.27 -17.31
N LEU A 144 -14.49 -6.45 -17.81
CA LEU A 144 -14.10 -5.97 -19.14
C LEU A 144 -14.88 -6.63 -20.27
N GLU A 145 -15.36 -7.87 -20.09
CA GLU A 145 -16.21 -8.55 -21.06
C GLU A 145 -17.62 -7.95 -21.12
N GLU A 146 -18.10 -7.35 -20.03
CA GLU A 146 -19.43 -6.75 -19.92
C GLU A 146 -19.45 -5.25 -20.26
N LEU A 147 -18.30 -4.59 -20.18
CA LEU A 147 -18.16 -3.15 -20.35
C LEU A 147 -18.75 -2.61 -21.68
N PRO A 148 -18.52 -3.22 -22.86
CA PRO A 148 -19.05 -2.68 -24.12
C PRO A 148 -20.58 -2.56 -24.12
N GLN A 149 -21.28 -3.55 -23.57
CA GLN A 149 -22.73 -3.54 -23.50
C GLN A 149 -23.24 -2.50 -22.49
N ARG A 150 -22.55 -2.36 -21.34
CA ARG A 150 -22.86 -1.32 -20.34
C ARG A 150 -22.68 0.09 -20.90
N GLN A 151 -21.61 0.33 -21.67
CA GLN A 151 -21.38 1.59 -22.36
C GLN A 151 -22.48 1.89 -23.39
N LEU A 152 -22.87 0.89 -24.20
CA LEU A 152 -23.96 1.04 -25.16
C LEU A 152 -25.28 1.41 -24.47
N GLN A 153 -25.62 0.73 -23.38
CA GLN A 153 -26.83 1.03 -22.58
C GLN A 153 -26.81 2.46 -22.03
N ALA A 154 -25.68 2.91 -21.48
CA ALA A 154 -25.55 4.28 -21.00
C ALA A 154 -25.77 5.31 -22.13
N ARG A 155 -25.15 5.08 -23.30
CA ARG A 155 -25.30 5.95 -24.48
C ARG A 155 -26.71 5.97 -25.03
N ALA A 156 -27.36 4.81 -25.11
CA ALA A 156 -28.76 4.69 -25.53
C ALA A 156 -29.71 5.45 -24.58
N ALA A 157 -29.37 5.50 -23.29
CA ALA A 157 -30.07 6.29 -22.28
C ALA A 157 -29.63 7.77 -22.21
N GLY A 158 -28.79 8.26 -23.14
CA GLY A 158 -28.31 9.63 -23.18
C GLY A 158 -27.27 10.01 -22.12
N ARG A 159 -26.67 9.01 -21.45
CA ARG A 159 -25.63 9.19 -20.42
C ARG A 159 -24.25 8.75 -20.92
N VAL A 160 -23.21 9.11 -20.17
CA VAL A 160 -21.85 8.58 -20.34
C VAL A 160 -21.52 7.69 -19.15
N LEU A 161 -21.08 6.46 -19.42
CA LEU A 161 -20.39 5.63 -18.43
C LEU A 161 -18.91 5.99 -18.47
N GLU A 162 -18.45 6.74 -17.47
CA GLU A 162 -17.07 7.16 -17.32
C GLU A 162 -16.24 5.98 -16.81
N VAL A 163 -15.20 5.62 -17.55
CA VAL A 163 -14.18 4.65 -17.13
C VAL A 163 -12.99 5.44 -16.61
N LYS A 164 -12.81 5.45 -15.29
CA LYS A 164 -11.77 6.23 -14.59
C LYS A 164 -10.41 5.53 -14.63
N ALA A 165 -10.42 4.20 -14.52
CA ALA A 165 -9.22 3.37 -14.59
C ALA A 165 -9.54 1.98 -15.15
N VAL A 166 -8.52 1.33 -15.72
CA VAL A 166 -8.55 -0.09 -16.08
C VAL A 166 -7.34 -0.75 -15.45
N ASP A 167 -7.55 -1.46 -14.34
CA ASP A 167 -6.47 -2.01 -13.51
C ASP A 167 -7.00 -3.11 -12.58
N LYS A 168 -6.07 -3.88 -12.01
CA LYS A 168 -6.31 -4.88 -10.95
C LYS A 168 -6.49 -4.26 -9.56
N PHE A 169 -6.00 -3.02 -9.36
CA PHE A 169 -6.10 -2.30 -8.08
C PHE A 169 -6.95 -1.05 -8.24
N PRO A 170 -7.95 -0.83 -7.36
CA PRO A 170 -8.68 0.43 -7.34
C PRO A 170 -7.90 1.56 -6.62
N PRO A 171 -8.35 2.82 -6.78
CA PRO A 171 -7.97 3.90 -5.88
C PRO A 171 -8.34 3.58 -4.42
N MET A 172 -7.45 3.86 -3.48
CA MET A 172 -7.64 3.59 -2.05
C MET A 172 -8.86 4.33 -1.49
N THR A 173 -9.07 5.58 -1.90
CA THR A 173 -10.08 6.47 -1.30
C THR A 173 -11.51 6.11 -1.68
N ASP A 174 -11.71 5.25 -2.67
CA ASP A 174 -13.02 4.68 -2.97
C ASP A 174 -13.45 3.68 -1.88
N TYR A 175 -12.50 3.24 -1.04
CA TYR A 175 -12.71 2.28 0.06
C TYR A 175 -12.43 2.91 1.44
N VAL A 176 -11.29 3.60 1.60
CA VAL A 176 -10.92 4.18 2.88
C VAL A 176 -10.13 5.47 2.72
N VAL A 177 -10.49 6.46 3.55
CA VAL A 177 -9.70 7.66 3.77
C VAL A 177 -9.27 7.65 5.23
N PRO A 178 -8.03 7.21 5.55
CA PRO A 178 -7.60 7.15 6.94
C PRO A 178 -7.47 8.56 7.52
N LYS A 179 -7.67 8.70 8.84
CA LYS A 179 -7.67 10.01 9.50
C LYS A 179 -6.34 10.75 9.34
N GLY A 180 -6.42 12.08 9.25
CA GLY A 180 -5.27 12.98 9.26
C GLY A 180 -4.41 12.96 7.99
N VAL A 181 -4.96 12.58 6.83
CA VAL A 181 -4.25 12.63 5.54
C VAL A 181 -4.81 13.69 4.61
N ARG A 182 -3.99 14.06 3.62
CA ARG A 182 -4.45 14.76 2.42
C ARG A 182 -3.92 14.04 1.19
N ILE A 183 -4.80 13.81 0.21
CA ILE A 183 -4.45 13.21 -1.07
C ILE A 183 -5.07 14.09 -2.15
N ALA A 184 -4.22 14.78 -2.92
CA ALA A 184 -4.68 15.79 -3.87
C ALA A 184 -5.27 15.18 -5.16
N ASP A 185 -4.65 14.10 -5.66
CA ASP A 185 -5.18 13.27 -6.73
C ASP A 185 -5.26 11.83 -6.24
N THR A 186 -6.48 11.35 -5.99
CA THR A 186 -6.71 10.05 -5.36
C THR A 186 -6.46 8.87 -6.31
N ALA A 187 -6.47 9.09 -7.63
CA ALA A 187 -6.18 8.05 -8.60
C ALA A 187 -4.74 7.51 -8.48
N ARG A 188 -3.85 8.23 -7.78
CA ARG A 188 -2.44 7.90 -7.60
C ARG A 188 -2.11 7.17 -6.30
N VAL A 189 -3.11 6.84 -5.49
CA VAL A 189 -2.91 6.04 -4.26
C VAL A 189 -3.76 4.79 -4.38
N ARG A 190 -3.11 3.62 -4.54
CA ARG A 190 -3.81 2.34 -4.71
C ARG A 190 -4.33 1.79 -3.38
N LEU A 191 -5.45 1.07 -3.40
CA LEU A 191 -5.86 0.24 -2.28
C LEU A 191 -4.71 -0.72 -1.89
N GLY A 192 -4.43 -0.80 -0.59
CA GLY A 192 -3.23 -1.45 -0.04
C GLY A 192 -2.05 -0.51 0.20
N ALA A 193 -2.13 0.77 -0.17
CA ALA A 193 -1.19 1.79 0.29
C ALA A 193 -1.42 2.08 1.78
N TYR A 194 -0.32 2.31 2.53
CA TYR A 194 -0.34 2.75 3.91
C TYR A 194 0.05 4.23 3.96
N VAL A 195 -0.90 5.13 4.18
CA VAL A 195 -0.65 6.58 4.19
C VAL A 195 -0.67 7.06 5.63
N GLY A 196 0.48 7.23 6.29
CA GLY A 196 0.59 7.60 7.71
C GLY A 196 -0.06 8.94 8.08
N GLU A 197 -0.40 9.11 9.36
CA GLU A 197 -1.02 10.34 9.84
C GLU A 197 -0.09 11.56 9.63
N GLY A 198 -0.67 12.67 9.16
CA GLY A 198 0.06 13.88 8.80
C GLY A 198 0.67 13.85 7.40
N THR A 199 0.57 12.75 6.66
CA THR A 199 1.03 12.68 5.27
C THR A 199 0.17 13.55 4.36
N THR A 200 0.84 14.29 3.48
CA THR A 200 0.23 14.94 2.32
C THR A 200 0.79 14.31 1.05
N VAL A 201 -0.09 13.69 0.25
CA VAL A 201 0.22 13.25 -1.11
C VAL A 201 -0.28 14.32 -2.07
N MET A 202 0.65 15.03 -2.72
CA MET A 202 0.33 16.04 -3.73
C MET A 202 0.02 15.39 -5.08
N HIS A 203 -0.38 16.18 -6.08
CA HIS A 203 -0.84 15.69 -7.38
C HIS A 203 0.17 14.79 -8.10
N GLU A 204 1.48 15.06 -7.95
CA GLU A 204 2.53 14.22 -8.55
C GLU A 204 2.97 13.06 -7.63
N GLY A 205 2.46 13.04 -6.40
CA GLY A 205 2.68 11.95 -5.46
C GLY A 205 1.98 10.68 -5.93
N PHE A 206 2.65 9.54 -5.79
CA PHE A 206 2.07 8.22 -6.08
C PHE A 206 2.49 7.23 -4.99
N ILE A 207 1.56 6.40 -4.52
CA ILE A 207 1.83 5.34 -3.56
C ILE A 207 1.18 4.05 -4.03
N ASN A 208 2.01 3.02 -4.21
CA ASN A 208 1.56 1.69 -4.62
C ASN A 208 1.04 0.88 -3.41
N PHE A 209 0.50 -0.31 -3.68
CA PHE A 209 0.14 -1.26 -2.62
C PHE A 209 1.39 -1.75 -1.86
N ASN A 210 1.18 -2.16 -0.60
CA ASN A 210 2.24 -2.62 0.30
C ASN A 210 3.41 -1.63 0.41
N ALA A 211 3.09 -0.34 0.40
CA ALA A 211 4.05 0.75 0.42
C ALA A 211 3.43 1.98 1.07
N GLY A 212 4.26 2.97 1.40
CA GLY A 212 3.79 4.29 1.81
C GLY A 212 4.63 4.90 2.93
N THR A 213 3.97 5.63 3.83
CA THR A 213 4.61 6.52 4.80
C THR A 213 4.25 6.14 6.23
N GLU A 214 5.22 6.12 7.14
CA GLU A 214 4.96 5.79 8.54
C GLU A 214 4.28 6.93 9.32
N GLY A 215 4.49 8.17 8.90
CA GLY A 215 3.99 9.36 9.60
C GLY A 215 3.99 10.59 8.72
N LYS A 216 4.15 11.76 9.34
CA LYS A 216 4.12 13.05 8.63
C LYS A 216 5.19 13.11 7.54
N SER A 217 4.75 13.30 6.29
CA SER A 217 5.61 13.38 5.10
C SER A 217 4.94 14.22 3.99
N MET A 218 5.75 14.90 3.17
CA MET A 218 5.32 15.50 1.91
C MET A 218 5.69 14.60 0.74
N ILE A 219 4.68 14.05 0.06
CA ILE A 219 4.87 13.10 -1.05
C ILE A 219 4.43 13.75 -2.35
N GLU A 220 5.41 14.16 -3.15
CA GLU A 220 5.25 14.69 -4.51
C GLU A 220 5.97 13.81 -5.55
N GLY A 221 6.55 12.69 -5.11
CA GLY A 221 7.20 11.68 -5.94
C GLY A 221 6.53 10.31 -5.85
N ARG A 222 7.18 9.30 -6.43
CA ARG A 222 6.64 7.95 -6.59
C ARG A 222 7.23 6.98 -5.56
N ILE A 223 6.35 6.43 -4.72
CA ILE A 223 6.63 5.35 -3.78
C ILE A 223 6.22 4.01 -4.44
N SER A 224 7.21 3.23 -4.86
CA SER A 224 7.01 1.92 -5.49
C SER A 224 6.52 0.87 -4.47
N ALA A 225 5.96 -0.23 -4.97
CA ALA A 225 5.49 -1.33 -4.11
C ALA A 225 6.62 -1.87 -3.22
N GLY A 226 6.33 -2.09 -1.95
CA GLY A 226 7.30 -2.49 -0.93
C GLY A 226 8.12 -1.35 -0.32
N VAL A 227 8.06 -0.12 -0.86
CA VAL A 227 8.85 1.00 -0.32
C VAL A 227 8.18 1.62 0.88
N VAL A 228 8.93 1.77 1.97
CA VAL A 228 8.51 2.45 3.19
C VAL A 228 9.31 3.74 3.37
N VAL A 229 8.60 4.82 3.66
CA VAL A 229 9.16 6.14 3.93
C VAL A 229 8.95 6.47 5.40
N GLY A 230 10.06 6.66 6.12
CA GLY A 230 10.07 7.04 7.53
C GLY A 230 9.49 8.43 7.78
N GLN A 231 9.21 8.71 9.05
CA GLN A 231 8.60 9.97 9.47
C GLN A 231 9.50 11.18 9.16
N GLY A 232 8.89 12.28 8.74
CA GLY A 232 9.57 13.53 8.43
C GLY A 232 10.30 13.54 7.08
N SER A 233 10.21 12.43 6.32
CA SER A 233 10.86 12.33 5.03
C SER A 233 9.98 12.87 3.90
N ASP A 234 10.59 13.69 3.05
CA ASP A 234 9.93 14.37 1.94
C ASP A 234 10.44 13.88 0.58
N LEU A 235 9.50 13.60 -0.33
CA LEU A 235 9.77 13.24 -1.72
C LEU A 235 9.34 14.39 -2.62
N GLY A 236 10.31 15.16 -3.12
CA GLY A 236 10.07 16.28 -4.01
C GLY A 236 9.45 15.86 -5.35
N GLY A 237 8.86 16.84 -6.05
CA GLY A 237 8.06 16.65 -7.26
C GLY A 237 8.72 15.74 -8.31
N GLY A 238 8.04 14.66 -8.70
CA GLY A 238 8.50 13.73 -9.74
C GLY A 238 9.65 12.80 -9.32
N SER A 239 10.10 12.85 -8.07
CA SER A 239 11.13 11.94 -7.56
C SER A 239 10.69 10.47 -7.63
N SER A 240 11.66 9.55 -7.59
CA SER A 240 11.44 8.13 -7.84
C SER A 240 12.08 7.26 -6.78
N THR A 241 11.32 6.30 -6.26
CA THR A 241 11.88 5.15 -5.53
C THR A 241 11.80 3.93 -6.45
N MET A 242 12.91 3.20 -6.59
CA MET A 242 12.94 1.98 -7.41
C MET A 242 12.10 0.88 -6.74
N GLY A 243 11.28 0.18 -7.52
CA GLY A 243 10.60 -1.03 -7.06
C GLY A 243 11.53 -2.24 -7.17
N THR A 244 11.30 -3.25 -6.34
CA THR A 244 12.02 -4.54 -6.40
C THR A 244 11.92 -5.20 -7.78
N LEU A 245 10.78 -5.05 -8.46
CA LEU A 245 10.54 -5.61 -9.81
C LEU A 245 11.35 -4.93 -10.93
N SER A 246 11.75 -3.67 -10.77
CA SER A 246 12.43 -2.90 -11.83
C SER A 246 13.96 -2.87 -11.70
N GLY A 247 14.51 -3.35 -10.57
CA GLY A 247 15.93 -3.19 -10.23
C GLY A 247 16.81 -4.44 -10.31
N GLY A 248 16.25 -5.62 -10.58
CA GLY A 248 17.02 -6.87 -10.69
C GLY A 248 17.73 -7.33 -9.40
N GLY A 249 17.42 -6.73 -8.25
CA GLY A 249 17.99 -7.05 -6.93
C GLY A 249 16.92 -7.37 -5.89
N ASN A 250 17.28 -8.13 -4.85
CA ASN A 250 16.37 -8.59 -3.79
C ASN A 250 16.24 -7.61 -2.60
N ILE A 251 16.91 -6.46 -2.65
CA ILE A 251 16.91 -5.50 -1.53
C ILE A 251 15.67 -4.61 -1.64
N ILE A 252 14.90 -4.56 -0.56
CA ILE A 252 13.73 -3.68 -0.43
C ILE A 252 14.24 -2.24 -0.23
N ILE A 253 13.83 -1.33 -1.11
CA ILE A 253 14.16 0.09 -1.00
C ILE A 253 13.34 0.70 0.13
N SER A 254 13.98 1.49 0.98
CA SER A 254 13.33 2.27 2.04
C SER A 254 14.01 3.63 2.18
N LEU A 255 13.31 4.55 2.83
CA LEU A 255 13.89 5.81 3.32
C LEU A 255 13.71 5.82 4.83
N GLY A 256 14.78 6.11 5.56
CA GLY A 256 14.73 6.39 6.99
C GLY A 256 13.96 7.68 7.31
N GLU A 257 14.13 8.17 8.54
CA GLU A 257 13.46 9.38 9.01
C GLU A 257 14.16 10.66 8.53
N ASN A 258 13.40 11.72 8.34
CA ASN A 258 13.90 13.07 8.03
C ASN A 258 14.80 13.15 6.78
N CYS A 259 14.53 12.31 5.78
CA CYS A 259 15.20 12.34 4.48
C CYS A 259 14.59 13.40 3.54
N LEU A 260 15.36 13.83 2.55
CA LEU A 260 14.88 14.70 1.47
C LEU A 260 15.32 14.14 0.11
N LEU A 261 14.36 13.75 -0.72
CA LEU A 261 14.60 13.49 -2.13
C LEU A 261 14.24 14.75 -2.90
N GLY A 262 15.23 15.37 -3.56
CA GLY A 262 14.99 16.52 -4.42
C GLY A 262 14.05 16.19 -5.58
N ALA A 263 13.43 17.22 -6.15
CA ALA A 263 12.56 17.07 -7.31
C ALA A 263 13.27 16.33 -8.46
N ASN A 264 12.56 15.40 -9.11
CA ASN A 264 13.09 14.52 -10.16
C ASN A 264 14.33 13.71 -9.79
N ALA A 265 14.68 13.60 -8.50
CA ALA A 265 15.71 12.68 -8.04
C ALA A 265 15.22 11.23 -8.11
N GLY A 266 16.14 10.28 -7.98
CA GLY A 266 15.78 8.87 -7.91
C GLY A 266 16.72 8.07 -7.05
N ILE A 267 16.18 7.10 -6.33
CA ILE A 267 16.96 6.17 -5.52
C ILE A 267 16.69 4.72 -5.92
N GLY A 268 17.78 3.96 -6.03
CA GLY A 268 17.81 2.52 -6.23
C GLY A 268 18.58 1.79 -5.12
N ILE A 269 18.75 2.44 -3.96
CA ILE A 269 19.30 1.88 -2.73
C ILE A 269 18.44 2.34 -1.53
N PRO A 270 18.40 1.58 -0.43
CA PRO A 270 17.87 2.07 0.84
C PRO A 270 18.66 3.26 1.36
N LEU A 271 17.97 4.28 1.87
CA LEU A 271 18.59 5.40 2.60
C LEU A 271 18.35 5.22 4.10
N GLY A 272 19.39 5.47 4.91
CA GLY A 272 19.22 5.64 6.36
C GLY A 272 18.58 6.98 6.68
N ASP A 273 18.57 7.36 7.95
CA ASP A 273 17.98 8.63 8.39
C ASP A 273 18.75 9.85 7.87
N ARG A 274 18.06 10.99 7.76
CA ARG A 274 18.65 12.31 7.51
C ARG A 274 19.49 12.38 6.22
N CYS A 275 19.16 11.53 5.24
CA CYS A 275 19.82 11.55 3.95
C CYS A 275 19.17 12.56 3.01
N THR A 276 19.97 13.25 2.21
CA THR A 276 19.51 14.17 1.18
C THR A 276 20.02 13.73 -0.18
N VAL A 277 19.15 13.73 -1.19
CA VAL A 277 19.50 13.51 -2.59
C VAL A 277 19.17 14.77 -3.38
N GLU A 278 20.18 15.33 -4.04
CA GLU A 278 20.01 16.50 -4.91
C GLU A 278 18.93 16.29 -5.98
N ALA A 279 18.22 17.36 -6.32
CA ALA A 279 17.25 17.37 -7.41
C ALA A 279 17.87 16.90 -8.74
N GLY A 280 17.18 16.01 -9.44
CA GLY A 280 17.64 15.45 -10.73
C GLY A 280 18.79 14.44 -10.64
N LEU A 281 19.28 14.10 -9.44
CA LEU A 281 20.25 13.04 -9.25
C LEU A 281 19.55 11.68 -9.13
N TYR A 282 19.98 10.71 -9.93
CA TYR A 282 19.54 9.32 -9.81
C TYR A 282 20.69 8.46 -9.25
N VAL A 283 20.50 7.88 -8.07
CA VAL A 283 21.47 7.03 -7.38
C VAL A 283 21.04 5.58 -7.50
N THR A 284 21.65 4.84 -8.43
CA THR A 284 21.44 3.39 -8.58
C THR A 284 22.44 2.61 -7.71
N ALA A 285 22.15 1.35 -7.40
CA ALA A 285 23.08 0.48 -6.67
C ALA A 285 24.48 0.33 -7.32
N GLY A 286 24.58 0.55 -8.63
CA GLY A 286 25.82 0.50 -9.39
C GLY A 286 26.52 1.84 -9.57
N THR A 287 25.88 2.96 -9.19
CA THR A 287 26.46 4.29 -9.31
C THR A 287 27.75 4.36 -8.51
N LYS A 288 28.86 4.74 -9.16
CA LYS A 288 30.12 5.02 -8.46
C LYS A 288 30.03 6.40 -7.83
N VAL A 289 30.36 6.47 -6.54
CA VAL A 289 30.20 7.67 -5.71
C VAL A 289 31.54 8.03 -5.12
N GLN A 290 31.98 9.27 -5.31
CA GLN A 290 33.12 9.85 -4.60
C GLN A 290 32.66 10.24 -3.20
N VAL A 291 33.17 9.54 -2.18
CA VAL A 291 32.84 9.84 -0.79
C VAL A 291 33.78 10.92 -0.29
N LEU A 292 33.18 11.98 0.25
CA LEU A 292 33.86 13.15 0.77
C LEU A 292 33.68 13.22 2.29
N ASP A 293 34.74 13.58 3.00
CA ASP A 293 34.67 13.87 4.43
C ASP A 293 34.00 15.22 4.73
N ASP A 294 33.94 15.59 6.00
CA ASP A 294 33.39 16.84 6.50
C ASP A 294 34.13 18.11 6.02
N SER A 295 35.40 17.97 5.61
CA SER A 295 36.18 19.03 4.97
C SER A 295 35.94 19.12 3.45
N GLY A 296 35.23 18.14 2.87
CA GLY A 296 34.96 18.05 1.45
C GLY A 296 36.08 17.40 0.65
N GLU A 297 37.05 16.78 1.31
CA GLU A 297 38.17 16.10 0.69
C GLU A 297 37.79 14.68 0.27
N HIS A 298 38.36 14.22 -0.84
CA HIS A 298 38.11 12.88 -1.36
C HIS A 298 38.74 11.82 -0.45
N VAL A 299 37.91 10.90 0.05
CA VAL A 299 38.37 9.77 0.87
C VAL A 299 38.54 8.53 0.01
N GLN A 300 37.47 8.13 -0.69
CA GLN A 300 37.46 6.95 -1.54
C GLN A 300 36.31 6.98 -2.54
N THR A 301 36.32 6.05 -3.50
CA THR A 301 35.24 5.87 -4.48
C THR A 301 34.63 4.49 -4.30
N VAL A 302 33.36 4.43 -3.91
CA VAL A 302 32.61 3.19 -3.66
C VAL A 302 31.41 3.07 -4.60
N LYS A 303 30.73 1.92 -4.61
CA LYS A 303 29.41 1.83 -5.24
C LYS A 303 28.36 2.32 -4.25
N ALA A 304 27.29 2.95 -4.73
CA ALA A 304 26.25 3.47 -3.85
C ALA A 304 25.58 2.38 -2.99
N ARG A 305 25.57 1.11 -3.45
CA ARG A 305 25.10 -0.02 -2.63
C ARG A 305 25.84 -0.16 -1.31
N ASP A 306 27.12 0.23 -1.27
CA ASP A 306 27.99 0.09 -0.09
C ASP A 306 27.67 1.19 0.95
N LEU A 307 26.85 2.19 0.56
CA LEU A 307 26.33 3.27 1.40
C LEU A 307 24.87 3.05 1.82
N ALA A 308 24.28 1.91 1.46
CA ALA A 308 22.87 1.62 1.73
C ALA A 308 22.58 1.61 3.24
N GLY A 309 21.51 2.31 3.64
CA GLY A 309 21.05 2.37 5.03
C GLY A 309 21.91 3.24 5.97
N GLN A 310 23.02 3.82 5.50
CA GLN A 310 23.79 4.78 6.30
C GLN A 310 23.02 6.09 6.44
N ALA A 311 23.18 6.73 7.61
CA ALA A 311 22.53 7.99 7.92
C ALA A 311 23.42 9.20 7.59
N ASP A 312 22.80 10.38 7.56
CA ASP A 312 23.49 11.68 7.46
C ASP A 312 24.32 11.86 6.18
N LEU A 313 23.84 11.28 5.06
CA LEU A 313 24.49 11.35 3.76
C LEU A 313 23.87 12.41 2.84
N LEU A 314 24.71 13.21 2.18
CA LEU A 314 24.29 14.13 1.12
C LEU A 314 24.82 13.66 -0.23
N PHE A 315 23.93 13.15 -1.08
CA PHE A 315 24.22 12.79 -2.45
C PHE A 315 24.00 13.99 -3.39
N ARG A 316 25.01 14.32 -4.19
CA ARG A 316 24.97 15.42 -5.17
C ARG A 316 25.78 15.11 -6.42
N ARG A 317 25.54 15.85 -7.50
CA ARG A 317 26.38 15.83 -8.69
C ARG A 317 27.22 17.10 -8.75
N ASN A 318 28.53 16.94 -8.86
CA ASN A 318 29.43 18.05 -9.12
C ASN A 318 29.12 18.64 -10.51
N SER A 319 28.75 19.91 -10.56
CA SER A 319 28.31 20.58 -11.79
C SER A 319 29.45 20.86 -12.77
N GLU A 320 30.69 20.91 -12.31
CA GLU A 320 31.86 21.16 -13.16
C GLU A 320 32.43 19.86 -13.75
N THR A 321 32.50 18.81 -12.94
CA THR A 321 33.14 17.53 -13.33
C THR A 321 32.15 16.44 -13.73
N GLY A 322 30.87 16.58 -13.34
CA GLY A 322 29.84 15.56 -13.50
C GLY A 322 29.96 14.39 -12.51
N ALA A 323 30.95 14.40 -11.60
CA ALA A 323 31.13 13.35 -10.61
C ALA A 323 29.92 13.27 -9.65
N VAL A 324 29.46 12.06 -9.34
CA VAL A 324 28.50 11.84 -8.26
C VAL A 324 29.28 11.76 -6.96
N GLU A 325 28.92 12.61 -6.01
CA GLU A 325 29.57 12.77 -4.73
C GLU A 325 28.60 12.42 -3.59
N CYS A 326 29.13 11.86 -2.51
CA CYS A 326 28.44 11.73 -1.24
C CYS A 326 29.24 12.47 -0.18
N ARG A 327 28.68 13.57 0.34
CA ARG A 327 29.24 14.29 1.48
C ARG A 327 28.71 13.69 2.77
N THR A 328 29.62 13.51 3.72
CA THR A 328 29.31 13.01 5.06
C THR A 328 29.57 14.10 6.09
N ASN A 329 28.96 14.00 7.28
CA ASN A 329 29.31 14.85 8.43
C ASN A 329 30.44 14.26 9.28
N LYS A 330 31.21 13.31 8.74
CA LYS A 330 32.21 12.52 9.46
C LYS A 330 33.61 12.79 8.93
N THR A 331 34.60 12.63 9.81
CA THR A 331 36.01 12.64 9.41
C THR A 331 36.38 11.39 8.61
N ALA A 332 37.42 11.48 7.77
CA ALA A 332 37.89 10.37 6.93
C ALA A 332 38.22 9.08 7.72
N ILE A 333 38.70 9.19 8.96
CA ILE A 333 39.05 8.05 9.81
C ILE A 333 37.79 7.28 10.22
N THR A 334 36.82 7.98 10.80
CA THR A 334 35.55 7.39 11.26
C THR A 334 34.79 6.74 10.11
N LEU A 335 34.80 7.38 8.94
CA LEU A 335 34.12 6.88 7.75
C LEU A 335 34.72 5.55 7.24
N ASN A 336 36.05 5.44 7.22
CA ASN A 336 36.72 4.21 6.78
C ASN A 336 36.46 3.04 7.74
N GLU A 337 36.43 3.30 9.05
CA GLU A 337 36.09 2.26 10.03
C GLU A 337 34.68 1.70 9.80
N GLU A 338 33.67 2.55 9.61
CA GLU A 338 32.28 2.11 9.39
C GLU A 338 32.07 1.38 8.07
N LEU A 339 32.71 1.85 6.98
CA LEU A 339 32.60 1.20 5.66
C LEU A 339 33.26 -0.18 5.65
N HIS A 340 34.26 -0.40 6.49
CA HIS A 340 35.00 -1.67 6.57
C HIS A 340 34.59 -2.57 7.73
N ALA A 341 33.83 -2.06 8.72
CA ALA A 341 33.32 -2.86 9.84
C ALA A 341 32.27 -3.92 9.41
N ASN A 342 31.70 -3.78 8.20
CA ASN A 342 30.68 -4.68 7.65
C ASN A 342 31.22 -5.66 6.59
N ASN A 343 32.55 -5.81 6.47
CA ASN A 343 33.19 -6.83 5.62
C ASN A 343 33.58 -8.09 6.40
#